data_AF-A0A0F9SLJ8-F1
#
_entry.id   AF-A0A0F9SLJ8-F1
#
_cell.length_a   1.000
_cell.length_b   1.000
_cell.length_c   1.000
_cell.angle_alpha   90.00
_cell.angle_beta   90.00
_cell.angle_gamma   90.00
#
_symmetry.space_group_name_H-M   'P 1'
#
loop_
_entity.id
_entity.type
_entity.pdbx_description
1 polymer ?
#
loop_
_entity_poly.entity_id
_entity_poly.type
_entity_poly.pdbx_seq_one_letter_code
_entity_poly.pdbx_strand_id
1 'polypeptide(L)' 'MIIYGKMSGFKQYIGDGVYADFDGYHVVLTTENGISATNTIALESEVLTEFDNYREWLKQKIEEIANEQKSDNCKSTEK' A
#
# COMPACT_ATOMS: atom_id res chain seq x y z
N MET A 1 12.13 33.11 -15.45
CA MET A 1 11.43 31.92 -15.97
C MET A 1 11.99 30.71 -15.22
N ILE A 2 11.32 30.29 -14.14
CA ILE A 2 11.75 29.10 -13.39
C ILE A 2 11.16 27.89 -14.10
N ILE A 3 12.04 27.06 -14.67
CA ILE A 3 11.66 25.78 -15.27
C ILE A 3 11.40 24.83 -14.11
N TYR A 4 10.12 24.49 -13.86
CA TYR A 4 9.75 23.40 -12.94
C TYR A 4 10.15 22.07 -13.58
N GLY A 5 11.45 21.78 -13.56
CA GLY A 5 11.99 20.49 -13.94
C GLY A 5 11.62 19.48 -12.87
N LYS A 6 10.74 18.54 -13.23
CA LYS A 6 10.38 17.32 -12.51
C LYS A 6 11.52 16.85 -11.59
N MET A 7 11.36 17.00 -10.27
CA MET A 7 12.27 16.43 -9.26
C MET A 7 12.02 14.92 -9.14
N SER A 8 12.26 14.17 -10.23
CA SER A 8 12.10 12.71 -10.27
C SER A 8 13.33 12.01 -9.67
N GLY A 9 13.52 12.16 -8.36
CA GLY A 9 14.53 11.43 -7.60
C GLY A 9 13.96 10.38 -6.65
N PHE A 10 12.63 10.34 -6.47
CA PHE A 10 11.97 9.55 -5.43
C PHE A 10 11.28 8.29 -5.94
N LYS A 11 11.38 8.01 -7.26
CA LYS A 11 10.77 6.82 -7.83
C LYS A 11 11.43 5.55 -7.29
N GLN A 12 10.65 4.71 -6.62
CA GLN A 12 11.09 3.47 -5.99
C GLN A 12 10.13 2.32 -6.30
N TYR A 13 10.68 1.14 -6.60
CA TYR A 13 9.92 -0.10 -6.74
C TYR A 13 9.44 -0.57 -5.35
N ILE A 14 8.14 -0.82 -5.20
CA ILE A 14 7.52 -1.22 -3.93
C ILE A 14 6.96 -2.65 -3.95
N GLY A 15 7.08 -3.36 -5.07
CA GLY A 15 6.61 -4.75 -5.22
C GLY A 15 5.47 -4.88 -6.24
N ASP A 16 5.22 -6.10 -6.69
CA ASP A 16 4.09 -6.47 -7.58
C ASP A 16 3.96 -5.62 -8.85
N GLY A 17 5.10 -5.25 -9.46
CA GLY A 17 5.11 -4.37 -10.63
C GLY A 17 4.69 -2.93 -10.34
N VAL A 18 4.61 -2.52 -9.08
CA VAL A 18 4.22 -1.18 -8.64
C VAL A 18 5.44 -0.36 -8.23
N TYR A 19 5.44 0.91 -8.63
CA TYR A 19 6.41 1.92 -8.26
C TYR A 19 5.71 3.09 -7.58
N ALA A 20 6.35 3.69 -6.59
CA ALA A 20 5.93 4.94 -5.97
C ALA A 20 6.92 6.05 -6.33
N ASP A 21 6.43 7.23 -6.67
CA ASP A 21 7.22 8.45 -6.89
C ASP A 21 6.61 9.61 -6.09
N PHE A 22 7.39 10.66 -5.82
CA PHE A 22 6.89 11.86 -5.16
C PHE A 22 7.13 13.08 -6.07
N ASP A 23 6.05 13.69 -6.55
CA ASP A 23 6.12 14.79 -7.51
C ASP A 23 6.34 16.17 -6.85
N GLY A 24 6.44 16.21 -5.51
CA GLY A 24 6.50 17.42 -4.71
C GLY A 24 5.19 17.77 -4.01
N TYR A 25 4.09 17.08 -4.35
CA TYR A 25 2.78 17.27 -3.73
C TYR A 25 2.05 15.93 -3.48
N HIS A 26 2.00 15.05 -4.48
CA HIS A 26 1.36 13.74 -4.44
C HIS A 26 2.38 12.60 -4.33
N VAL A 27 1.95 11.49 -3.73
CA VAL A 27 2.60 10.19 -3.96
C VAL A 27 1.96 9.56 -5.19
N VAL A 28 2.74 9.35 -6.24
CA VAL A 28 2.27 8.80 -7.51
C VAL A 28 2.62 7.32 -7.57
N LEU A 29 1.60 6.47 -7.59
CA LEU A 29 1.75 5.04 -7.82
C LEU A 29 1.61 4.74 -9.32
N THR A 30 2.59 4.06 -9.89
CA THR A 30 2.53 3.57 -11.27
C THR A 30 2.68 2.06 -11.30
N THR A 31 1.78 1.38 -12.01
CA THR A 31 1.97 -0.04 -12.33
C THR A 31 2.65 -0.16 -13.69
N GLU A 32 3.65 -1.03 -13.81
CA GLU A 32 4.41 -1.22 -15.04
C GLU A 32 4.37 -2.69 -15.47
N ASN A 33 4.13 -2.93 -16.75
CA ASN A 33 4.16 -4.26 -17.36
C ASN A 33 5.52 -4.61 -18.00
N GLY A 34 6.59 -3.91 -17.59
CA GLY A 34 7.94 -4.07 -18.13
C GLY A 34 8.23 -3.32 -19.45
N ILE A 35 7.21 -2.71 -20.08
CA ILE A 35 7.37 -1.90 -21.30
C ILE A 35 6.96 -0.44 -21.05
N SER A 36 5.88 -0.23 -20.30
CA SER A 36 5.35 1.10 -19.98
C SER A 36 4.52 1.08 -18.70
N ALA A 37 4.32 2.26 -18.11
CA ALA A 37 3.31 2.42 -17.07
C ALA A 37 1.91 2.21 -17.65
N THR A 38 1.18 1.22 -17.14
CA THR A 38 -0.19 0.91 -17.58
C THR A 38 -1.23 1.66 -16.79
N ASN A 39 -0.94 1.99 -15.52
CA ASN A 39 -1.83 2.77 -14.67
C ASN A 39 -1.03 3.78 -13.84
N THR A 40 -1.68 4.88 -13.49
CA THR A 40 -1.11 5.92 -12.64
C THR A 40 -2.17 6.40 -11.67
N ILE A 41 -1.87 6.37 -10.38
CA ILE A 41 -2.74 6.83 -9.30
C ILE A 41 -1.95 7.88 -8.52
N ALA A 42 -2.45 9.12 -8.47
CA ALA A 42 -1.89 10.16 -7.61
C ALA A 42 -2.64 10.14 -6.28
N LEU A 43 -1.92 9.88 -5.19
CA LEU A 43 -2.44 9.90 -3.84
C LEU A 43 -2.21 11.29 -3.24
N GLU A 44 -3.32 11.96 -2.94
CA GLU A 44 -3.31 13.17 -2.14
C GLU A 44 -2.98 12.86 -0.67
N SER A 45 -2.53 13.87 0.08
CA SER A 45 -2.13 13.72 1.48
C SER A 45 -3.26 13.17 2.36
N GLU A 46 -4.50 13.57 2.10
CA GLU A 46 -5.68 13.06 2.81
C GLU A 46 -5.92 11.57 2.53
N VAL A 47 -5.74 11.15 1.28
CA VAL A 47 -5.89 9.73 0.88
C VAL A 47 -4.82 8.87 1.51
N LEU A 48 -3.57 9.36 1.62
CA LEU A 48 -2.51 8.65 2.34
C LEU A 48 -2.84 8.46 3.82
N THR A 49 -3.42 9.49 4.45
CA THR A 49 -3.85 9.43 5.85
C THR A 49 -4.94 8.36 6.04
N GLU A 50 -5.93 8.33 5.16
CA GLU A 50 -6.98 7.30 5.19
C GLU A 50 -6.45 5.90 4.87
N PHE A 51 -5.45 5.79 4.00
CA PHE A 51 -4.79 4.51 3.71
C PHE A 51 -4.04 3.95 4.93
N ASP A 52 -3.36 4.81 5.69
CA ASP A 52 -2.72 4.41 6.94
C ASP A 52 -3.75 3.98 8.00
N ASN A 53 -4.87 4.71 8.12
CA ASN A 53 -5.98 4.31 8.99
C ASN A 53 -6.52 2.92 8.61
N TYR A 54 -6.71 2.68 7.32
CA TYR A 54 -7.13 1.37 6.80
C TYR A 54 -6.12 0.26 7.12
N ARG A 55 -4.83 0.55 7.01
CA ARG A 55 -3.75 -0.39 7.37
C ARG A 55 -3.77 -0.74 8.86
N GLU A 56 -4.01 0.21 9.75
CA GLU A 56 -4.15 -0.08 11.19
C GLU A 56 -5.40 -0.92 11.48
N TRP A 57 -6.52 -0.63 10.81
CA TRP A 57 -7.72 -1.46 10.90
C TRP A 57 -7.49 -2.90 10.44
N LEU A 58 -6.75 -3.10 9.33
CA LEU A 58 -6.40 -4.43 8.83
C LEU A 58 -5.59 -5.26 9.83
N LYS A 59 -4.62 -4.65 10.53
CA LYS A 59 -3.82 -5.35 11.55
C LYS A 59 -4.71 -5.92 12.66
N GLN A 60 -5.65 -5.11 13.16
CA GLN A 60 -6.60 -5.52 14.20
C GLN A 60 -7.45 -6.70 13.70
N LYS A 61 -7.96 -6.64 12.46
CA LYS A 61 -8.75 -7.73 11.88
C LYS A 61 -7.97 -9.02 11.69
N ILE A 62 -6.71 -8.94 11.28
CA ILE A 62 -5.85 -10.12 11.14
C ILE A 62 -5.62 -10.78 12.51
N GLU A 63 -5.42 -10.00 13.57
CA GLU A 63 -5.26 -10.51 14.94
C GLU A 63 -6.53 -11.17 15.48
N GLU A 64 -7.71 -10.58 15.23
CA GLU A 64 -9.01 -11.18 15.56
C GLU A 64 -9.16 -12.55 14.91
N ILE A 65 -8.93 -12.64 13.59
CA ILE A 65 -9.03 -13.90 12.83
C ILE A 65 -8.03 -14.94 13.36
N ALA A 66 -6.80 -14.54 13.68
CA ALA A 66 -5.79 -15.45 14.23
C ALA A 66 -6.18 -16.00 15.61
N ASN A 67 -6.87 -15.20 16.43
CA ASN A 67 -7.33 -15.62 17.76
C ASN A 67 -8.55 -16.56 17.68
N GLU A 68 -9.47 -16.35 16.74
CA GLU A 68 -10.62 -17.22 16.51
C GLU A 68 -10.19 -18.65 16.10
N GLN A 69 -9.22 -18.77 15.19
CA GLN A 69 -8.70 -20.07 14.75
C GLN A 69 -8.02 -20.87 15.89
N LYS A 70 -7.47 -20.17 16.90
CA LYS A 70 -6.90 -20.81 18.10
C LYS A 70 -7.97 -21.38 19.04
N SER A 71 -9.12 -20.74 19.12
CA SER A 71 -10.24 -21.20 19.96
C SER A 71 -10.87 -22.49 19.42
N ASP A 72 -10.98 -22.62 18.09
CA ASP A 72 -11.59 -23.80 17.46
C ASP A 72 -10.66 -25.01 17.44
N ASN A 73 -9.34 -24.81 17.37
CA ASN A 73 -8.36 -25.90 17.36
C ASN A 73 -8.05 -26.51 18.75
N CYS A 74 -8.63 -25.97 19.83
CA CYS A 74 -8.47 -26.50 21.19
C CYS A 74 -9.57 -27.51 21.60
N LYS A 75 -10.56 -27.77 20.72
CA LYS A 75 -11.75 -28.61 21.05
C LYS A 75 -11.76 -30.01 20.43
N SER A 76 -10.69 -30.44 19.76
CA SER A 76 -10.72 -31.66 18.91
C SER A 76 -9.89 -32.85 19.41
N THR A 77 -9.37 -32.84 20.65
CA THR A 77 -8.65 -33.99 21.23
C THR A 77 -9.28 -34.49 22.53
N GLU A 78 -10.54 -34.94 22.48
CA GLU A 78 -11.11 -35.86 23.47
C GLU A 78 -12.09 -36.81 22.75
N LYS A 79 -11.57 -37.88 22.14
CA LYS A 79 -12.30 -39.14 22.00
C LYS A 79 -11.39 -40.34 21.81
#